data_AF-A0A2U1FKJ1-F1
#
_entry.id   AF-A0A2U1FKJ1-F1
#
_cell.length_a   1.000
_cell.length_b   1.000
_cell.length_c   1.000
_cell.angle_alpha   90.00
_cell.angle_beta   90.00
_cell.angle_gamma   90.00
#
_symmetry.space_group_name_H-M   'P 1'
#
loop_
_entity.id
_entity.type
_entity.pdbx_description
1 polymer ?
#
loop_
_entity_poly.entity_id
_entity_poly.type
_entity_poly.pdbx_seq_one_letter_code
_entity_poly.pdbx_strand_id
1 'polypeptide(L)'
;MEANSLREEELIVFGEHNVRAGGLTIGRLVAHFDWTDYFAAVGIIGTYPAILYTHEEADVLYESVTALLGGWIAAADPTIDFSLLFEDGADGKPVGDLEIVLTTQWSDADAAPSRLSMYRLGCRLLKAGATWLAEQEAYGSRVVCDEKEISRQPSGEGLRLTGRWTLRVEESEA
;
A
#
# COMPACT_ATOMS: atom_id res chain seq x y z
N MET A 1 -0.85 -47.06 23.14
CA MET A 1 -1.25 -47.17 21.73
C MET A 1 -1.82 -45.82 21.36
N GLU A 2 -1.11 -45.17 20.45
CA GLU A 2 -1.18 -43.74 20.12
C GLU A 2 -2.53 -43.33 19.52
N ALA A 3 -2.89 -42.07 19.76
CA ALA A 3 -3.55 -41.22 18.78
C ALA A 3 -3.25 -39.75 19.15
N ASN A 4 -2.00 -39.36 18.97
CA ASN A 4 -1.64 -37.94 18.91
C ASN A 4 -2.06 -37.45 17.52
N SER A 5 -3.32 -37.05 17.37
CA SER A 5 -3.81 -36.38 16.15
C SER A 5 -3.16 -35.01 16.12
N LEU A 6 -1.97 -34.93 15.52
CA LEU A 6 -1.38 -33.69 15.07
C LEU A 6 -2.44 -32.95 14.26
N ARG A 7 -2.88 -31.79 14.75
CA ARG A 7 -3.47 -30.80 13.88
C ARG A 7 -2.32 -30.39 12.97
N GLU A 8 -2.38 -30.77 11.69
CA GLU A 8 -1.61 -30.09 10.67
C GLU A 8 -2.07 -28.64 10.71
N GLU A 9 -1.33 -27.79 11.43
CA GLU A 9 -1.41 -26.36 11.23
C GLU A 9 -0.95 -26.14 9.78
N GLU A 10 -1.90 -25.86 8.90
CA GLU A 10 -1.66 -25.53 7.51
C GLU A 10 -0.72 -24.32 7.49
N LEU A 11 0.56 -24.58 7.26
CA LEU A 11 1.62 -23.60 7.36
C LEU A 11 1.64 -22.85 6.03
N ILE A 12 0.92 -21.73 5.97
CA ILE A 12 0.88 -20.87 4.78
C ILE A 12 2.27 -20.25 4.59
N VAL A 13 2.88 -20.48 3.42
CA VAL A 13 4.23 -19.96 3.09
C VAL A 13 4.13 -18.87 2.02
N PHE A 14 4.97 -17.84 2.12
CA PHE A 14 5.14 -16.85 1.06
C PHE A 14 5.41 -17.54 -0.28
N GLY A 15 4.66 -17.17 -1.32
CA GLY A 15 4.83 -17.74 -2.65
C GLY A 15 4.02 -18.99 -2.95
N GLU A 16 3.20 -19.45 -2.02
CA GLU A 16 2.39 -20.66 -2.20
C GLU A 16 1.23 -20.48 -3.20
N HIS A 17 0.61 -19.29 -3.23
CA HIS A 17 -0.56 -19.05 -4.07
C HIS A 17 -0.59 -17.63 -4.64
N ASN A 18 -1.07 -17.52 -5.88
CA ASN A 18 -1.32 -16.23 -6.52
C ASN A 18 -2.55 -15.54 -5.91
N VAL A 19 -2.49 -14.22 -5.78
CA VAL A 19 -3.49 -13.43 -5.07
C VAL A 19 -4.07 -12.37 -6.00
N ARG A 20 -5.40 -12.31 -6.11
CA ARG A 20 -6.12 -11.30 -6.92
C ARG A 20 -7.36 -10.83 -6.19
N ALA A 21 -7.54 -9.52 -6.14
CA ALA A 21 -8.79 -8.91 -5.69
C ALA A 21 -9.03 -7.60 -6.42
N GLY A 22 -10.29 -7.18 -6.48
CA GLY A 22 -10.68 -5.95 -7.15
C GLY A 22 -11.88 -5.27 -6.53
N GLY A 23 -12.07 -4.00 -6.87
CA GLY A 23 -13.14 -3.15 -6.35
C GLY A 23 -13.03 -2.87 -4.85
N LEU A 24 -11.81 -2.88 -4.31
CA LEU A 24 -11.60 -2.65 -2.88
C LEU A 24 -11.60 -1.16 -2.54
N THR A 25 -12.10 -0.83 -1.35
CA THR A 25 -12.00 0.53 -0.82
C THR A 25 -10.60 0.79 -0.26
N ILE A 26 -10.17 2.07 -0.22
CA ILE A 26 -8.89 2.46 0.37
C ILE A 26 -8.79 2.27 1.89
N GLY A 27 -9.87 1.89 2.57
CA GLY A 27 -9.88 1.81 4.03
C GLY A 27 -8.80 0.90 4.60
N ARG A 28 -8.44 -0.17 3.87
CA ARG A 28 -7.32 -1.06 4.22
C ARG A 28 -5.96 -0.41 4.06
N LEU A 29 -5.81 0.53 3.12
CA LEU A 29 -4.53 1.17 2.82
C LEU A 29 -4.22 2.32 3.76
N VAL A 30 -5.24 3.03 4.26
CA VAL A 30 -5.05 4.21 5.11
C VAL A 30 -4.27 3.87 6.40
N ALA A 31 -4.41 2.66 6.92
CA ALA A 31 -3.65 2.20 8.08
C ALA A 31 -2.13 2.08 7.81
N HIS A 32 -1.72 1.88 6.55
CA HIS A 32 -0.32 1.76 6.12
C HIS A 32 0.15 3.03 5.38
N PHE A 33 -0.60 4.14 5.49
CA PHE A 33 -0.20 5.40 4.89
C PHE A 33 1.04 5.96 5.58
N ASP A 34 2.12 6.16 4.83
CA ASP A 34 3.36 6.70 5.36
C ASP A 34 3.25 8.22 5.58
N TRP A 35 2.80 8.58 6.78
CA TRP A 35 2.70 9.97 7.23
C TRP A 35 4.05 10.67 7.30
N THR A 36 5.13 9.94 7.61
CA THR A 36 6.47 10.55 7.71
C THR A 36 6.96 10.98 6.33
N ASP A 37 6.85 10.11 5.32
CA ASP A 37 7.17 10.47 3.93
C ASP A 37 6.26 11.58 3.40
N TYR A 38 4.97 11.54 3.75
CA TYR A 38 4.01 12.59 3.38
C TYR A 38 4.45 13.96 3.90
N PHE A 39 4.77 14.08 5.19
CA PHE A 39 5.22 15.36 5.77
C PHE A 39 6.53 15.84 5.14
N ALA A 40 7.49 14.95 4.95
CA ALA A 40 8.76 15.29 4.31
C ALA A 40 8.54 15.87 2.90
N ALA A 41 7.59 15.31 2.14
CA ALA A 41 7.30 15.76 0.77
C ALA A 41 6.60 17.13 0.69
N VAL A 42 5.94 17.56 1.75
CA VAL A 42 5.36 18.92 1.86
C VAL A 42 6.29 19.88 2.59
N GLY A 43 7.54 19.47 2.88
CA GLY A 43 8.58 20.30 3.48
C GLY A 43 8.59 20.33 5.01
N ILE A 44 7.81 19.47 5.67
CA ILE A 44 7.75 19.36 7.13
C ILE A 44 8.67 18.21 7.56
N ILE A 45 9.79 18.53 8.22
CA ILE A 45 10.78 17.53 8.62
C ILE A 45 10.51 17.04 10.04
N GLY A 46 10.28 15.75 10.18
CA GLY A 46 10.12 15.06 11.46
C GLY A 46 9.45 13.71 11.30
N THR A 47 9.40 12.93 12.37
CA THR A 47 8.83 11.57 12.37
C THR A 47 7.40 11.59 12.90
N TYR A 48 6.47 10.95 12.19
CA TYR A 48 5.12 10.70 12.72
C TYR A 48 5.15 9.61 13.81
N PRO A 49 4.36 9.74 14.91
CA PRO A 49 3.42 10.81 15.21
C PRO A 49 4.03 11.99 15.98
N ALA A 50 5.31 11.92 16.37
CA ALA A 50 5.95 12.93 17.21
C ALA A 50 5.86 14.35 16.61
N ILE A 51 5.96 14.48 15.29
CA ILE A 51 5.90 15.75 14.57
C ILE A 51 4.58 16.52 14.80
N LEU A 52 3.47 15.81 15.06
CA LEU A 52 2.16 16.43 15.31
C LEU A 52 2.17 17.29 16.59
N TYR A 53 2.92 16.87 17.61
CA TYR A 53 2.99 17.58 18.89
C TYR A 53 4.01 18.72 18.89
N THR A 54 4.86 18.80 17.86
CA THR A 54 5.95 19.78 17.78
C THR A 54 5.78 20.78 16.65
N HIS A 55 4.83 20.57 15.74
CA HIS A 55 4.64 21.37 14.54
C HIS A 55 3.14 21.56 14.24
N GLU A 56 2.58 22.71 14.60
CA GLU A 56 1.14 23.01 14.48
C GLU A 56 0.61 22.81 13.06
N GLU A 57 1.38 23.21 12.05
CA GLU A 57 0.99 23.01 10.65
C GLU A 57 0.92 21.53 10.24
N ALA A 58 1.69 20.66 10.90
CA ALA A 58 1.63 19.21 10.64
C ALA A 58 0.33 18.61 11.19
N ASP A 59 -0.11 19.08 12.37
CA ASP A 59 -1.36 18.69 13.00
C ASP A 59 -2.58 19.11 12.16
N VAL A 60 -2.64 20.38 11.75
CA VAL A 60 -3.70 20.90 10.86
C VAL A 60 -3.76 20.13 9.54
N LEU A 61 -2.59 19.82 8.97
CA LEU A 61 -2.51 19.09 7.72
C LEU A 61 -2.92 17.62 7.89
N TYR A 62 -2.53 16.98 9.00
CA TYR A 62 -2.97 15.63 9.36
C TYR A 62 -4.49 15.55 9.44
N GLU A 63 -5.14 16.45 10.19
CA GLU A 63 -6.60 16.49 10.30
C GLU A 63 -7.27 16.67 8.95
N SER A 64 -6.72 17.56 8.10
CA SER A 64 -7.33 17.85 6.81
C SER A 64 -7.18 16.69 5.81
N VAL A 65 -6.02 16.01 5.81
CA VAL A 65 -5.79 14.83 4.96
C VAL A 65 -6.58 13.62 5.47
N THR A 66 -6.64 13.40 6.78
CA THR A 66 -7.45 12.31 7.35
C THR A 66 -8.93 12.50 7.06
N ALA A 67 -9.46 13.73 7.13
CA ALA A 67 -10.82 14.04 6.71
C ALA A 67 -11.06 13.72 5.22
N LEU A 68 -10.11 14.09 4.35
CA LEU A 68 -10.17 13.75 2.92
C LEU A 68 -10.21 12.23 2.69
N LEU A 69 -9.28 11.49 3.31
CA LEU A 69 -9.22 10.03 3.23
C LEU A 69 -10.50 9.38 3.78
N GLY A 70 -11.06 9.90 4.88
CA GLY A 70 -12.33 9.45 5.44
C GLY A 70 -13.51 9.67 4.49
N GLY A 71 -13.54 10.81 3.80
CA GLY A 71 -14.52 11.10 2.75
C GLY A 71 -14.45 10.12 1.58
N TRP A 72 -13.23 9.79 1.14
CA TRP A 72 -12.98 8.80 0.09
C TRP A 72 -13.43 7.38 0.48
N ILE A 73 -13.17 6.96 1.71
CA ILE A 73 -13.67 5.69 2.24
C ILE A 73 -15.21 5.66 2.21
N ALA A 74 -15.86 6.73 2.68
CA ALA A 74 -17.31 6.81 2.72
C ALA A 74 -17.95 6.82 1.32
N ALA A 75 -17.28 7.42 0.34
CA ALA A 75 -17.71 7.47 -1.05
C ALA A 75 -17.42 6.17 -1.83
N ALA A 76 -16.58 5.26 -1.30
CA ALA A 76 -16.03 4.11 -2.00
C ALA A 76 -15.30 4.48 -3.32
N ASP A 77 -14.73 5.68 -3.36
CA ASP A 77 -13.92 6.22 -4.44
C ASP A 77 -12.68 6.84 -3.76
N PRO A 78 -11.46 6.34 -4.04
CA PRO A 78 -11.08 5.55 -5.19
C PRO A 78 -11.24 4.05 -4.92
N THR A 79 -11.30 3.25 -5.99
CA THR A 79 -11.25 1.80 -5.91
C THR A 79 -9.85 1.27 -6.20
N ILE A 80 -9.52 0.13 -5.60
CA ILE A 80 -8.23 -0.54 -5.76
C ILE A 80 -8.45 -1.97 -6.26
N ASP A 81 -7.66 -2.33 -7.26
CA ASP A 81 -7.44 -3.69 -7.70
C ASP A 81 -5.99 -4.08 -7.45
N PHE A 82 -5.73 -5.33 -7.08
CA PHE A 82 -4.37 -5.86 -7.01
C PHE A 82 -4.26 -7.24 -7.64
N SER A 83 -3.07 -7.53 -8.17
CA SER A 83 -2.66 -8.85 -8.64
C SER A 83 -1.24 -9.10 -8.16
N LEU A 84 -1.06 -10.16 -7.38
CA LEU A 84 0.24 -10.67 -6.96
C LEU A 84 0.43 -12.06 -7.58
N LEU A 85 1.47 -12.17 -8.41
CA LEU A 85 1.83 -13.39 -9.09
C LEU A 85 3.20 -13.86 -8.61
N PHE A 86 3.30 -15.10 -8.21
CA PHE A 86 4.57 -15.69 -7.79
C PHE A 86 5.22 -16.49 -8.91
N GLU A 87 6.53 -16.33 -9.03
CA GLU A 87 7.39 -17.08 -9.91
C GLU A 87 8.62 -17.60 -9.17
N ASP A 88 9.24 -18.64 -9.71
CA ASP A 88 10.51 -19.15 -9.19
C ASP A 88 11.63 -18.15 -9.50
N GLY A 89 12.22 -17.59 -8.44
CA GLY A 89 13.40 -16.75 -8.51
C GLY A 89 14.64 -17.52 -8.97
N ALA A 90 15.67 -16.77 -9.39
CA ALA A 90 16.92 -17.33 -9.90
C ALA A 90 17.68 -18.20 -8.87
N ASP A 91 17.42 -17.98 -7.57
CA ASP A 91 17.94 -18.74 -6.44
C ASP A 91 17.00 -19.86 -5.97
N GLY A 92 15.92 -20.12 -6.70
CA GLY A 92 14.91 -21.13 -6.36
C GLY A 92 13.91 -20.66 -5.29
N LYS A 93 13.95 -19.39 -4.87
CA LYS A 93 12.99 -18.83 -3.92
C LYS A 93 11.86 -18.10 -4.64
N PRO A 94 10.64 -18.09 -4.10
CA PRO A 94 9.53 -17.36 -4.71
C PRO A 94 9.83 -15.86 -4.81
N VAL A 95 9.49 -15.27 -5.94
CA VAL A 95 9.50 -13.83 -6.18
C VAL A 95 8.09 -13.41 -6.57
N GLY A 96 7.54 -12.43 -5.88
CA GLY A 96 6.22 -11.89 -6.17
C GLY A 96 6.29 -10.70 -7.11
N ASP A 97 5.56 -10.73 -8.22
CA ASP A 97 5.27 -9.56 -9.05
C ASP A 97 3.92 -8.99 -8.64
N LEU A 98 3.95 -7.82 -8.00
CA LEU A 98 2.78 -7.13 -7.49
C LEU A 98 2.39 -5.98 -8.42
N GLU A 99 1.16 -5.99 -8.91
CA GLU A 99 0.52 -4.85 -9.55
C GLU A 99 -0.64 -4.35 -8.69
N ILE A 100 -0.70 -3.04 -8.46
CA ILE A 100 -1.83 -2.37 -7.81
C ILE A 100 -2.35 -1.28 -8.74
N VAL A 101 -3.65 -1.29 -9.00
CA VAL A 101 -4.35 -0.30 -9.81
C VAL A 101 -5.28 0.50 -8.91
N LEU A 102 -5.09 1.81 -8.85
CA LEU A 102 -6.02 2.75 -8.23
C LEU A 102 -6.80 3.44 -9.33
N THR A 103 -8.12 3.34 -9.26
CA THR A 103 -9.05 3.98 -10.19
C THR A 103 -9.94 4.95 -9.44
N THR A 104 -10.11 6.16 -9.98
CA THR A 104 -10.94 7.17 -9.37
C THR A 104 -11.57 8.11 -10.38
N GLN A 105 -12.65 8.77 -9.96
CA GLN A 105 -13.31 9.84 -10.72
C GLN A 105 -12.67 11.22 -10.50
N TRP A 106 -11.72 11.36 -9.58
CA TRP A 106 -11.09 12.66 -9.32
C TRP A 106 -10.29 13.17 -10.51
N SER A 107 -10.25 14.49 -10.63
CA SER A 107 -9.35 15.21 -11.51
C SER A 107 -8.12 15.72 -10.74
N ASP A 108 -6.99 15.89 -11.42
CA ASP A 108 -5.83 16.57 -10.81
C ASP A 108 -6.10 18.04 -10.44
N ALA A 109 -7.16 18.64 -11.00
CA ALA A 109 -7.59 20.00 -10.70
C ALA A 109 -8.41 20.08 -9.39
N ASP A 110 -8.77 18.95 -8.81
CA ASP A 110 -9.51 18.91 -7.56
C ASP A 110 -8.59 19.43 -6.44
N ALA A 111 -9.01 20.52 -5.79
CA ALA A 111 -8.26 21.13 -4.72
C ALA A 111 -8.31 20.22 -3.48
N ALA A 112 -7.26 19.42 -3.29
CA ALA A 112 -7.10 18.66 -2.05
C ALA A 112 -6.44 19.53 -0.97
N PRO A 113 -6.91 19.47 0.28
CA PRO A 113 -6.21 20.09 1.40
C PRO A 113 -4.82 19.50 1.66
N SER A 114 -4.44 18.43 0.94
CA SER A 114 -3.21 17.67 1.15
C SER A 114 -1.91 18.37 0.76
N ARG A 115 -1.94 19.60 0.19
CA ARG A 115 -0.76 20.30 -0.38
C ARG A 115 0.00 19.54 -1.48
N LEU A 116 -0.43 18.33 -1.80
CA LEU A 116 0.06 17.49 -2.87
C LEU A 116 -1.00 17.45 -3.98
N SER A 117 -0.57 17.20 -5.21
CA SER A 117 -1.52 16.89 -6.27
C SER A 117 -2.22 15.54 -6.00
N MET A 118 -3.41 15.36 -6.56
CA MET A 118 -4.15 14.09 -6.48
C MET A 118 -3.32 12.92 -6.98
N TYR A 119 -2.56 13.10 -8.07
CA TYR A 119 -1.54 12.16 -8.51
C TYR A 119 -0.54 11.77 -7.39
N ARG A 120 0.08 12.74 -6.72
CA ARG A 120 1.10 12.47 -5.68
C ARG A 120 0.52 11.82 -4.43
N LEU A 121 -0.74 12.11 -4.11
CA LEU A 121 -1.45 11.46 -3.01
C LEU A 121 -1.86 10.02 -3.40
N GLY A 122 -2.31 9.82 -4.62
CA GLY A 122 -2.60 8.49 -5.17
C GLY A 122 -1.37 7.58 -5.23
N CYS A 123 -0.20 8.10 -5.62
CA CYS A 123 1.07 7.35 -5.53
C CYS A 123 1.36 6.85 -4.10
N ARG A 124 1.04 7.65 -3.08
CA ARG A 124 1.24 7.26 -1.67
C ARG A 124 0.26 6.20 -1.23
N LEU A 125 -1.00 6.29 -1.65
CA LEU A 125 -1.97 5.22 -1.42
C LEU A 125 -1.52 3.90 -2.06
N LEU A 126 -1.00 3.95 -3.29
CA LEU A 126 -0.47 2.77 -3.95
C LEU A 126 0.71 2.14 -3.17
N LYS A 127 1.63 2.95 -2.65
CA LYS A 127 2.73 2.49 -1.77
C LYS A 127 2.22 1.88 -0.46
N ALA A 128 1.21 2.48 0.14
CA ALA A 128 0.56 1.93 1.32
C ALA A 128 -0.09 0.57 1.02
N GLY A 129 -0.66 0.40 -0.18
CA GLY A 129 -1.18 -0.88 -0.66
C GLY A 129 -0.11 -1.94 -0.84
N ALA A 130 1.04 -1.56 -1.39
CA ALA A 130 2.18 -2.47 -1.55
C ALA A 130 2.74 -2.93 -0.19
N THR A 131 2.80 -2.01 0.77
CA THR A 131 3.20 -2.29 2.16
C THR A 131 2.21 -3.23 2.83
N TRP A 132 0.92 -2.91 2.75
CA TRP A 132 -0.15 -3.75 3.29
C TRP A 132 -0.09 -5.18 2.74
N LEU A 133 0.02 -5.35 1.42
CA LEU A 133 0.11 -6.68 0.80
C LEU A 133 1.39 -7.43 1.20
N ALA A 134 2.54 -6.76 1.25
CA ALA A 134 3.77 -7.37 1.71
C ALA A 134 3.64 -7.89 3.16
N GLU A 135 2.94 -7.17 4.03
CA GLU A 135 2.66 -7.62 5.40
C GLU A 135 1.65 -8.77 5.48
N GLN A 136 0.63 -8.80 4.61
CA GLN A 136 -0.32 -9.93 4.57
C GLN A 136 0.35 -11.21 4.11
N GLU A 137 1.25 -11.12 3.12
CA GLU A 137 1.94 -12.28 2.55
C GLU A 137 3.22 -12.65 3.32
N ALA A 138 3.58 -11.89 4.36
CA ALA A 138 4.80 -12.11 5.12
C ALA A 138 4.80 -13.48 5.85
N TYR A 139 3.67 -13.93 6.37
CA TYR A 139 3.51 -15.19 7.13
C TYR A 139 4.67 -15.46 8.14
N GLY A 140 5.10 -14.44 8.88
CA GLY A 140 6.19 -14.53 9.86
C GLY A 140 7.61 -14.38 9.28
N SER A 141 7.74 -14.30 7.96
CA SER A 141 8.97 -13.91 7.27
C SER A 141 9.05 -12.39 7.13
N ARG A 142 10.25 -11.85 6.98
CA ARG A 142 10.41 -10.45 6.58
C ARG A 142 10.29 -10.37 5.05
N VAL A 143 9.36 -9.58 4.53
CA VAL A 143 9.20 -9.37 3.08
C VAL A 143 9.68 -7.97 2.72
N VAL A 144 10.55 -7.88 1.72
CA VAL A 144 10.97 -6.64 1.09
C VAL A 144 10.08 -6.37 -0.11
N CYS A 145 9.69 -5.12 -0.29
CA CYS A 145 8.85 -4.65 -1.38
C CYS A 145 9.59 -3.58 -2.19
N ASP A 146 10.16 -3.99 -3.32
CA ASP A 146 10.95 -3.14 -4.21
C ASP A 146 10.04 -2.45 -5.25
N GLU A 147 9.94 -1.12 -5.24
CA GLU A 147 9.18 -0.38 -6.27
C GLU A 147 9.88 -0.47 -7.63
N LYS A 148 9.15 -0.94 -8.64
CA LYS A 148 9.59 -0.93 -10.05
C LYS A 148 9.21 0.39 -10.72
N GLU A 149 7.92 0.69 -10.70
CA GLU A 149 7.37 1.86 -11.36
C GLU A 149 6.01 2.25 -10.78
N ILE A 150 5.68 3.53 -10.85
CA ILE A 150 4.32 4.03 -10.72
C ILE A 150 4.01 4.85 -11.97
N SER A 151 3.03 4.40 -12.74
CA SER A 151 2.61 5.03 -13.98
C SER A 151 1.20 5.59 -13.88
N ARG A 152 0.95 6.64 -14.65
CA ARG A 152 -0.38 7.22 -14.84
C ARG A 152 -0.89 6.83 -16.20
N GLN A 153 -2.14 6.40 -16.28
CA GLN A 153 -2.85 6.18 -17.53
C GLN A 153 -3.99 7.19 -17.70
N PRO A 154 -4.24 7.68 -18.94
CA PRO A 154 -5.45 8.42 -19.23
C PRO A 154 -6.67 7.54 -18.93
N SER A 155 -7.52 7.98 -18.01
CA SER A 155 -8.86 7.42 -17.81
C SER A 155 -9.87 8.39 -18.45
N GLY A 156 -10.90 7.86 -19.11
CA GLY A 156 -11.92 8.69 -19.76
C GLY A 156 -12.76 9.52 -18.79
N GLU A 157 -12.78 9.16 -17.50
CA GLU A 157 -13.66 9.76 -16.47
C GLU A 157 -12.93 10.16 -15.18
N GLY A 158 -11.58 10.15 -15.15
CA GLY A 158 -10.83 10.53 -13.95
C GLY A 158 -9.35 10.13 -13.99
N LEU A 159 -8.83 9.62 -12.88
CA LEU A 159 -7.42 9.23 -12.74
C LEU A 159 -7.30 7.71 -12.58
N ARG A 160 -6.38 7.11 -13.35
CA ARG A 160 -5.97 5.72 -13.18
C ARG A 160 -4.47 5.66 -12.95
N LEU A 161 -4.07 5.10 -11.82
CA LEU A 161 -2.67 4.90 -11.44
C LEU A 161 -2.39 3.41 -11.36
N THR A 162 -1.27 2.98 -11.92
CA THR A 162 -0.78 1.61 -11.81
C THR A 162 0.60 1.64 -11.18
N GLY A 163 0.75 1.00 -10.03
CA GLY A 163 2.04 0.77 -9.42
C GLY A 163 2.45 -0.69 -9.52
N ARG A 164 3.76 -0.93 -9.64
CA ARG A 164 4.35 -2.26 -9.71
C ARG A 164 5.50 -2.42 -8.73
N TRP A 165 5.53 -3.55 -8.03
CA TRP A 165 6.57 -3.91 -7.08
C TRP A 165 7.06 -5.33 -7.29
N THR A 166 8.26 -5.61 -6.82
CA THR A 166 8.72 -6.97 -6.56
C THR A 166 8.75 -7.24 -5.07
N LEU A 167 8.10 -8.33 -4.65
CA LEU A 167 8.12 -8.83 -3.28
C LEU A 167 9.11 -9.99 -3.19
N ARG A 168 9.96 -10.00 -2.16
CA ARG A 168 10.89 -11.08 -1.85
C ARG A 168 11.03 -11.26 -0.36
N VAL A 169 11.28 -12.48 0.09
CA VAL A 169 11.64 -12.72 1.50
C VAL A 169 13.07 -12.26 1.76
N GLU A 170 13.26 -11.41 2.77
CA GLU A 170 14.56 -11.07 3.33
C GLU A 170 15.03 -12.22 4.22
N GLU A 171 16.25 -12.70 4.00
CA GLU A 171 16.86 -13.63 4.96
C GLU A 171 17.09 -12.89 6.28
N SER A 172 16.63 -13.47 7.38
CA SER A 172 17.16 -13.10 8.68
C SER A 172 18.60 -13.63 8.71
N GLU A 173 19.60 -12.74 8.74
CA GLU A 173 20.96 -13.15 9.10
C GLU A 173 20.88 -13.83 10.48
N ALA A 174 21.11 -15.14 10.50
CA ALA A 174 21.14 -15.95 11.71
C ALA A 174 22.46 -15.77 12.47
#